data_AF-A0A936ZRB8-F1
#
_entry.id   AF-A0A936ZRB8-F1
#
_cell.length_a   1.000
_cell.length_b   1.000
_cell.length_c   1.000
_cell.angle_alpha   90.00
_cell.angle_beta   90.00
_cell.angle_gamma   90.00
#
_symmetry.space_group_name_H-M   'P 1'
#
loop_
_entity.id
_entity.type
_entity.pdbx_description
1 polymer ?
#
loop_
_entity_poly.entity_id
_entity_poly.type
_entity_poly.pdbx_seq_one_letter_code
_entity_poly.pdbx_strand_id
1 'polypeptide(L)'
;MKGYLSAFLVVVYVLTSCLGLYLIKAANVWQSIGFVTGVALYGTGAVLWLVLLRLLPLSLAFPIAAGGLIVCTMLTGRVFLGERISLMQTSGAALIILGIYFTAMGRNA
;
A
#
# COMPACT_ATOMS: atom_id res chain seq x y z
N MET A 1 7.47 11.96 -19.32
CA MET A 1 6.68 12.60 -18.24
C MET A 1 5.59 11.70 -17.63
N LYS A 2 4.75 10.99 -18.41
CA LYS A 2 3.64 10.16 -17.85
C LYS A 2 4.09 9.08 -16.84
N GLY A 3 5.24 8.42 -17.07
CA GLY A 3 5.74 7.37 -16.18
C GLY A 3 6.19 7.85 -14.79
N TYR A 4 6.85 9.01 -14.71
CA TYR A 4 7.26 9.60 -13.43
C TYR A 4 6.06 10.05 -12.60
N LEU A 5 5.03 10.60 -13.26
CA LEU A 5 3.79 11.00 -12.60
C LEU A 5 3.07 9.79 -11.99
N SER A 6 2.92 8.69 -12.73
CA SER A 6 2.30 7.47 -12.19
C SER A 6 3.10 6.86 -11.04
N ALA A 7 4.44 6.85 -11.14
CA ALA A 7 5.29 6.34 -10.06
C ALA A 7 5.16 7.20 -8.79
N PHE A 8 5.17 8.52 -8.93
CA PHE A 8 4.93 9.44 -7.83
C PHE A 8 3.56 9.22 -7.20
N LEU A 9 2.50 9.09 -8.00
CA LEU A 9 1.14 8.83 -7.52
C LEU A 9 1.02 7.49 -6.77
N VAL A 10 1.74 6.45 -7.19
CA VAL A 10 1.81 5.17 -6.45
C VAL A 10 2.44 5.38 -5.08
N VAL A 11 3.57 6.10 -5.01
CA VAL A 11 4.24 6.36 -3.72
C VAL A 11 3.32 7.14 -2.79
N VAL A 12 2.70 8.21 -3.28
CA VAL A 12 1.72 8.99 -2.50
C VAL A 12 0.55 8.11 -2.06
N TYR A 13 -0.02 7.32 -2.97
CA TYR A 13 -1.08 6.35 -2.67
C TYR A 13 -0.71 5.40 -1.53
N VAL A 14 0.47 4.77 -1.60
CA VAL A 14 0.93 3.81 -0.59
C VAL A 14 1.13 4.51 0.75
N LEU A 15 1.81 5.66 0.77
CA LEU A 15 2.07 6.39 2.01
C LEU A 15 0.78 6.88 2.66
N THR A 16 -0.11 7.52 1.91
CA THR A 16 -1.39 8.02 2.42
C THR A 16 -2.27 6.87 2.93
N SER A 17 -2.34 5.76 2.20
CA SER A 17 -3.12 4.58 2.63
C SER A 17 -2.53 3.95 3.89
N CYS A 18 -1.21 3.82 3.96
CA CYS A 18 -0.52 3.20 5.09
C CYS A 18 -0.63 4.06 6.36
N LEU A 19 -0.49 5.38 6.23
CA LEU A 19 -0.74 6.32 7.33
C LEU A 19 -2.20 6.26 7.79
N GLY A 20 -3.15 6.19 6.86
CA GLY A 20 -4.57 6.03 7.17
C GLY A 20 -4.85 4.75 7.98
N LEU A 21 -4.35 3.61 7.50
CA LEU A 21 -4.48 2.32 8.19
C LEU A 21 -3.82 2.33 9.58
N TYR A 22 -2.65 2.94 9.71
CA TYR A 22 -1.98 3.11 10.99
C TYR A 22 -2.84 3.88 11.99
N LEU A 23 -3.34 5.06 11.61
CA LEU A 23 -4.15 5.90 12.50
C LEU A 23 -5.46 5.21 12.90
N ILE A 24 -6.11 4.50 11.96
CA ILE A 24 -7.29 3.68 12.25
C ILE A 24 -6.95 2.61 13.28
N LYS A 25 -5.84 1.89 13.08
CA LYS A 25 -5.42 0.78 13.96
C LYS A 25 -4.96 1.25 15.33
N ALA A 26 -4.32 2.41 15.41
CA ALA A 26 -3.83 3.01 16.65
C ALA A 26 -4.94 3.67 17.49
N ALA A 27 -6.10 3.94 16.89
CA ALA A 27 -7.21 4.58 17.58
C ALA A 27 -7.90 3.64 18.57
N ASN A 28 -8.02 4.07 19.83
CA ASN A 28 -8.72 3.32 20.88
C ASN A 28 -10.25 3.33 20.74
N VAL A 29 -10.80 4.36 20.07
CA VAL A 29 -12.24 4.56 19.92
C VAL A 29 -12.53 5.07 18.51
N TRP A 30 -13.66 4.63 17.95
CA TRP A 30 -14.10 4.91 16.60
C TRP A 30 -14.42 6.39 16.36
N GLN A 31 -14.77 7.15 17.40
CA GLN A 31 -15.09 8.58 17.31
C GLN A 31 -13.89 9.48 17.62
N SER A 32 -12.70 8.90 17.80
CA SER A 32 -11.49 9.70 18.03
C SER A 32 -11.10 10.47 16.76
N ILE A 33 -10.50 11.64 16.94
CA ILE A 33 -9.96 12.45 15.83
C ILE A 33 -8.99 11.61 15.00
N GLY A 34 -8.13 10.80 15.66
CA GLY A 34 -7.20 9.89 14.99
C GLY A 34 -7.88 8.88 14.07
N PHE A 35 -8.98 8.25 14.51
CA PHE A 35 -9.74 7.33 13.67
C PHE A 35 -10.34 8.04 12.45
N VAL A 36 -11.01 9.19 12.66
CA VAL A 36 -11.64 9.95 11.58
C VAL A 36 -10.61 10.44 10.56
N THR A 37 -9.47 10.96 11.02
CA THR A 37 -8.35 11.32 10.15
C THR A 37 -7.81 10.11 9.40
N GLY A 38 -7.68 8.97 10.08
CA GLY A 38 -7.23 7.73 9.46
C GLY A 38 -8.17 7.25 8.35
N VAL A 39 -9.49 7.30 8.58
CA VAL A 39 -10.53 6.99 7.58
C VAL A 39 -10.45 7.96 6.40
N ALA A 40 -10.30 9.27 6.66
CA ALA A 40 -10.18 10.26 5.58
C ALA A 40 -8.91 10.03 4.72
N LEU A 41 -7.78 9.71 5.34
CA LEU A 41 -6.54 9.38 4.62
C LEU A 41 -6.67 8.07 3.83
N TYR A 42 -7.17 7.00 4.45
CA TYR A 42 -7.37 5.73 3.76
C TYR A 42 -8.37 5.86 2.60
N GLY A 43 -9.46 6.63 2.80
CA GLY A 43 -10.40 6.98 1.75
C GLY A 43 -9.77 7.79 0.61
N THR A 44 -8.87 8.73 0.94
CA THR A 44 -8.07 9.45 -0.07
C THR A 44 -7.18 8.49 -0.86
N GLY A 45 -6.57 7.51 -0.18
CA GLY A 45 -5.86 6.41 -0.81
C GLY A 45 -6.73 5.64 -1.81
N ALA A 46 -7.98 5.32 -1.44
CA ALA A 46 -8.92 4.68 -2.35
C ALA A 46 -9.23 5.54 -3.59
N VAL A 47 -9.38 6.87 -3.44
CA VAL A 47 -9.56 7.77 -4.59
C VAL A 47 -8.32 7.79 -5.49
N LEU A 48 -7.11 7.87 -4.90
CA LEU A 48 -5.85 7.80 -5.66
C LEU A 48 -5.71 6.48 -6.42
N TRP A 49 -6.16 5.38 -5.82
CA TRP A 49 -6.21 4.07 -6.48
C TRP A 49 -7.11 4.11 -7.74
N LEU A 50 -8.31 4.68 -7.64
CA LEU A 50 -9.19 4.84 -8.80
C LEU A 50 -8.57 5.69 -9.90
N VAL A 51 -7.78 6.71 -9.55
CA VAL A 51 -7.00 7.50 -10.52
C VAL A 51 -5.91 6.64 -11.16
N LEU A 52 -5.15 5.87 -10.38
CA LEU A 52 -4.10 4.98 -10.88
C LEU A 52 -4.65 3.93 -11.86
N LEU A 53 -5.84 3.40 -11.61
CA LEU A 53 -6.53 2.47 -12.51
C LEU A 53 -6.84 3.06 -13.88
N ARG A 54 -6.95 4.38 -13.99
CA ARG A 54 -7.12 5.07 -15.29
C ARG A 54 -5.81 5.39 -15.99
N LEU A 55 -4.68 5.33 -15.27
CA LEU A 55 -3.36 5.71 -15.77
C LEU A 55 -2.49 4.51 -16.14
N LEU A 56 -2.70 3.37 -15.49
CA LEU A 56 -1.90 2.17 -15.64
C LEU A 56 -2.79 0.99 -16.07
N PRO A 57 -2.27 0.06 -16.90
CA PRO A 57 -2.98 -1.18 -17.16
C PRO A 57 -3.15 -1.97 -15.85
N LEU A 58 -4.30 -2.62 -15.70
CA LEU A 58 -4.71 -3.32 -14.47
C LEU A 58 -3.67 -4.35 -14.01
N SER A 59 -3.07 -5.06 -14.98
CA SER A 59 -2.02 -6.05 -14.77
C SER A 59 -0.72 -5.49 -14.20
N LEU A 60 -0.50 -4.17 -14.24
CA LEU A 60 0.63 -3.51 -13.57
C LEU A 60 0.21 -2.79 -12.29
N ALA A 61 -0.95 -2.13 -12.30
CA ALA A 61 -1.41 -1.34 -11.17
C ALA A 61 -1.56 -2.21 -9.91
N PHE A 62 -2.21 -3.37 -10.02
CA PHE A 62 -2.48 -4.25 -8.89
C PHE A 62 -1.21 -4.82 -8.24
N PRO A 63 -0.27 -5.43 -9.00
CA PRO A 63 0.96 -5.95 -8.43
C PRO A 63 1.79 -4.86 -7.72
N ILE A 64 1.91 -3.69 -8.33
CA ILE A 64 2.67 -2.57 -7.75
C ILE A 64 2.01 -2.06 -6.45
N ALA A 65 0.69 -1.87 -6.46
CA ALA A 65 -0.05 -1.42 -5.29
C ALA A 65 0.01 -2.43 -4.15
N ALA A 66 -0.22 -3.72 -4.44
CA ALA A 66 -0.15 -4.80 -3.45
C ALA A 66 1.25 -4.91 -2.83
N GLY A 67 2.30 -4.86 -3.66
CA GLY A 67 3.70 -4.91 -3.21
C GLY A 67 4.08 -3.71 -2.34
N GLY A 68 3.67 -2.49 -2.74
CA GLY A 68 3.91 -1.30 -1.93
C GLY A 68 3.19 -1.35 -0.59
N LEU A 69 1.90 -1.71 -0.60
CA LEU A 69 1.11 -1.77 0.62
C LEU A 69 1.60 -2.86 1.58
N ILE A 70 1.92 -4.07 1.11
CA ILE A 70 2.38 -5.14 2.01
C ILE A 70 3.68 -4.74 2.72
N VAL A 71 4.65 -4.19 1.98
CA VAL A 71 5.93 -3.76 2.56
C VAL A 71 5.71 -2.60 3.53
N CYS A 72 5.02 -1.54 3.11
CA CYS A 72 4.85 -0.36 3.96
C CYS A 72 3.99 -0.65 5.20
N THR A 73 2.94 -1.47 5.10
CA THR A 73 2.09 -1.80 6.26
C THR A 73 2.82 -2.69 7.26
N MET A 74 3.60 -3.67 6.81
CA MET A 74 4.46 -4.47 7.69
C MET A 74 5.49 -3.60 8.42
N LEU A 75 6.17 -2.71 7.69
CA LEU A 75 7.13 -1.77 8.30
C LEU A 75 6.44 -0.84 9.30
N THR A 76 5.28 -0.32 8.95
CA THR A 76 4.51 0.59 9.80
C THR A 76 4.02 -0.10 11.07
N GLY A 77 3.51 -1.34 10.96
CA GLY A 77 3.11 -2.14 12.11
C GLY A 77 4.28 -2.40 13.06
N ARG A 78 5.46 -2.73 12.52
CA ARG A 78 6.66 -2.95 13.35
C ARG A 78 7.16 -1.67 14.02
N VAL A 79 7.24 -0.56 13.30
CA VAL A 79 7.84 0.68 13.79
C VAL A 79 6.91 1.46 14.71
N PHE A 80 5.63 1.60 14.33
CA PHE A 80 4.69 2.48 15.03
C PHE A 80 3.71 1.75 15.95
N LEU A 81 3.38 0.48 15.66
CA LEU A 81 2.48 -0.32 16.49
C LEU A 81 3.23 -1.34 17.39
N GLY A 82 4.56 -1.46 17.23
CA GLY A 82 5.37 -2.41 17.98
C GLY A 82 5.07 -3.88 17.65
N GLU A 83 4.46 -4.15 16.50
CA GLU A 83 4.11 -5.51 16.08
C GLU A 83 5.37 -6.33 15.75
N ARG A 84 5.36 -7.62 16.12
CA ARG A 84 6.42 -8.54 15.77
C ARG A 84 6.19 -9.11 14.37
N ILE A 85 7.15 -8.91 13.48
CA ILE A 85 7.16 -9.57 12.17
C ILE A 85 7.88 -10.91 12.30
N SER A 86 7.15 -12.00 12.10
CA SER A 86 7.71 -13.35 12.09
C SER A 86 8.50 -13.64 10.80
N LEU A 87 9.42 -14.60 10.86
CA LEU A 87 10.14 -15.08 9.67
C LEU A 87 9.18 -15.62 8.59
N MET A 88 8.09 -16.25 8.99
CA MET A 88 7.07 -16.79 8.07
C MET A 88 6.29 -15.68 7.33
N GLN A 89 5.97 -14.58 8.01
CA GLN A 89 5.35 -13.42 7.35
C GLN A 89 6.31 -12.77 6.37
N THR A 90 7.59 -12.65 6.72
CA THR A 90 8.61 -12.11 5.82
C THR A 90 8.81 -12.99 4.59
N SER A 91 8.83 -14.32 4.75
CA SER A 91 8.95 -15.25 3.60
C SER A 91 7.70 -15.19 2.72
N GLY A 92 6.50 -15.10 3.31
CA GLY A 92 5.25 -14.89 2.57
C GLY A 92 5.26 -13.58 1.77
N ALA A 93 5.71 -12.48 2.38
CA ALA A 93 5.85 -11.19 1.71
C ALA A 93 6.88 -11.26 0.55
N ALA A 94 8.00 -11.96 0.75
CA ALA A 94 8.99 -12.18 -0.29
C ALA A 94 8.41 -12.97 -1.48
N LEU A 95 7.61 -14.01 -1.22
CA LEU A 95 6.91 -14.77 -2.27
C LEU A 95 5.89 -13.91 -3.03
N ILE A 96 5.15 -13.03 -2.34
CA ILE A 96 4.22 -12.08 -2.98
C ILE A 96 5.00 -11.13 -3.90
N ILE A 97 6.11 -10.56 -3.42
CA ILE A 97 6.97 -9.69 -4.24
C ILE A 97 7.54 -10.44 -5.46
N LEU A 98 7.93 -11.70 -5.28
CA LEU A 98 8.39 -12.54 -6.40
C LEU A 98 7.28 -12.79 -7.43
N GLY A 99 6.06 -13.08 -6.99
CA GLY A 99 4.90 -13.20 -7.86
C GLY A 99 4.58 -11.90 -8.62
N ILE A 100 4.71 -10.75 -7.94
CA ILE A 100 4.59 -9.42 -8.56
C ILE A 100 5.66 -9.23 -9.65
N TYR A 101 6.90 -9.64 -9.38
CA TYR A 101 7.98 -9.57 -10.37
C TYR A 101 7.69 -10.42 -11.62
N PHE A 102 7.18 -11.65 -11.45
CA PHE A 102 6.80 -12.51 -12.58
C PHE A 102 5.65 -11.93 -13.40
N THR A 103 4.62 -11.38 -12.75
CA THR A 103 3.51 -10.73 -13.47
C THR A 103 3.96 -9.48 -14.25
N ALA A 104 4.92 -8.73 -13.72
CA ALA A 104 5.53 -7.61 -14.43
C ALA A 104 6.37 -8.06 -15.65
N MET A 105 7.14 -9.15 -15.52
CA MET A 105 7.97 -9.68 -16.62
C MET A 105 7.15 -10.30 -17.75
N GLY A 106 6.03 -10.98 -17.45
CA GLY A 106 5.16 -11.58 -18.46
C GLY A 106 4.56 -10.60 -19.46
N ARG A 107 4.69 -9.28 -19.23
CA ARG A 107 4.32 -8.24 -20.20
C ARG A 107 5.34 -8.10 -21.35
N ASN A 108 6.60 -8.44 -21.11
CA ASN A 108 7.69 -8.26 -22.06
C ASN A 108 8.04 -9.55 -22.84
N ALA A 109 7.35 -10.66 -22.54
CA ALA A 109 7.45 -11.94 -23.23
C ALA A 109 6.28 -12.10 -24.20
#